data_AF-A0A959DEN0-F1
#
_entry.id   AF-A0A959DEN0-F1
#
_cell.length_a   1.000
_cell.length_b   1.000
_cell.length_c   1.000
_cell.angle_alpha   90.00
_cell.angle_beta   90.00
_cell.angle_gamma   90.00
#
_symmetry.space_group_name_H-M   'P 1'
#
loop_
_entity.id
_entity.type
_entity.pdbx_description
1 polymer ?
#
loop_
_entity_poly.entity_id
_entity_poly.type
_entity_poly.pdbx_seq_one_letter_code
_entity_poly.pdbx_strand_id
1 'polypeptide(L)'
;MPIEDQDRIFLCHASEDKKQVLEIYHKLMSAGFNPWLDKMDLLPGQKWDGEIRRALKHSRFIIIFFSKFSVSKRGYVQREFKLALDALEEIPEDQIFVIPVRLEDCRIPEAFRHIHYVDLFEQGGFELVVKVIEAELGPRNQFTDPRDGQTYKTVELMGKTWMAENLNFDVGEGCWFYDDDPKNGEKYGRLYTWEAAKKACPPGWRLPTDGEWKEMLTSVGGYFDSAERKNIGDPKKAYEFLIGNGNSGFNALPGGGRGSDGEYLYLGRGGSYWSATGSGADDAWIYFFDGVSRQVYRGYNSRSVGFSCRCLKD
;
A
#
# COMPACT_ATOMS: atom_id res chain seq x y z
N MET A 1 -8.89 2.43 -14.90
CA MET A 1 -7.44 2.70 -15.04
C MET A 1 -6.72 1.45 -14.58
N PRO A 2 -5.68 0.96 -15.26
CA PRO A 2 -4.97 -0.20 -14.77
C PRO A 2 -4.24 0.17 -13.49
N ILE A 3 -4.39 -0.70 -12.49
CA ILE A 3 -3.74 -0.67 -11.17
C ILE A 3 -2.26 -0.37 -11.36
N GLU A 4 -1.72 0.59 -10.61
CA GLU A 4 -0.28 0.87 -10.62
C GLU A 4 0.49 -0.40 -10.23
N ASP A 5 1.32 -0.83 -11.17
CA ASP A 5 1.90 -2.17 -11.28
C ASP A 5 3.19 -2.33 -10.46
N GLN A 6 3.40 -1.49 -9.45
CA GLN A 6 4.72 -1.22 -8.88
C GLN A 6 5.34 -2.37 -8.10
N ASP A 7 4.58 -3.40 -7.72
CA ASP A 7 5.09 -4.58 -7.01
C ASP A 7 4.96 -5.88 -7.82
N ARG A 8 4.86 -5.78 -9.15
CA ARG A 8 4.81 -6.95 -10.03
C ARG A 8 6.11 -7.75 -9.99
N ILE A 9 5.97 -9.08 -9.97
CA ILE A 9 7.06 -10.06 -10.07
C ILE A 9 6.98 -10.77 -11.42
N PHE A 10 7.90 -10.45 -12.34
CA PHE A 10 7.98 -11.12 -13.62
C PHE A 10 8.64 -12.51 -13.49
N LEU A 11 7.98 -13.55 -14.00
CA LEU A 11 8.50 -14.93 -13.96
C LEU A 11 9.14 -15.34 -15.31
N CYS A 12 10.45 -15.20 -15.41
CA CYS A 12 11.23 -15.49 -16.63
C CYS A 12 11.72 -16.95 -16.67
N HIS A 13 11.25 -17.74 -17.63
CA HIS A 13 11.53 -19.17 -17.70
C HIS A 13 11.68 -19.70 -19.13
N ALA A 14 12.26 -20.88 -19.30
CA ALA A 14 12.19 -21.61 -20.57
C ALA A 14 10.80 -22.25 -20.71
N SER A 15 10.27 -22.33 -21.93
CA SER A 15 8.93 -22.89 -22.19
C SER A 15 8.76 -24.33 -21.67
N GLU A 16 9.84 -25.12 -21.62
CA GLU A 16 9.89 -26.47 -21.06
C GLU A 16 9.64 -26.51 -19.54
N ASP A 17 9.97 -25.44 -18.84
CA ASP A 17 9.87 -25.33 -17.37
C ASP A 17 8.50 -24.83 -16.89
N LYS A 18 7.60 -24.48 -17.83
CA LYS A 18 6.32 -23.82 -17.56
C LYS A 18 5.50 -24.50 -16.46
N LYS A 19 5.48 -25.84 -16.43
CA LYS A 19 4.71 -26.59 -15.43
C LYS A 19 5.20 -26.30 -14.01
N GLN A 20 6.51 -26.35 -13.79
CA GLN A 20 7.10 -26.09 -12.46
C GLN A 20 6.95 -24.62 -12.08
N VAL A 21 7.14 -23.71 -13.03
CA VAL A 21 7.01 -22.26 -12.80
C VAL A 21 5.57 -21.87 -12.46
N LEU A 22 4.57 -22.56 -13.04
CA LEU A 22 3.17 -22.36 -12.69
C LEU A 22 2.87 -22.75 -11.22
N GLU A 23 3.54 -23.78 -10.70
CA GLU A 23 3.43 -24.14 -9.28
C GLU A 23 3.99 -23.02 -8.39
N ILE A 24 5.13 -22.43 -8.78
CA ILE A 24 5.72 -21.28 -8.07
C ILE A 24 4.84 -20.04 -8.16
N TYR A 25 4.25 -19.76 -9.33
CA TYR A 25 3.26 -18.69 -9.51
C TYR A 25 2.13 -18.78 -8.49
N HIS A 26 1.52 -19.97 -8.34
CA HIS A 26 0.45 -20.17 -7.37
C HIS A 26 0.91 -20.05 -5.91
N LYS A 27 2.14 -20.47 -5.60
CA LYS A 27 2.71 -20.26 -4.25
C LYS A 27 2.95 -18.78 -3.95
N LEU A 28 3.46 -18.01 -4.91
CA LEU A 28 3.64 -16.56 -4.77
C LEU A 28 2.31 -15.82 -4.60
N MET A 29 1.30 -16.16 -5.42
CA MET A 29 -0.07 -15.64 -5.26
C MET A 29 -0.63 -15.95 -3.85
N SER A 30 -0.43 -17.19 -3.38
CA SER A 30 -0.91 -17.63 -2.06
C SER A 30 -0.19 -16.92 -0.91
N ALA A 31 1.05 -16.46 -1.13
CA ALA A 31 1.83 -15.63 -0.20
C ALA A 31 1.54 -14.12 -0.35
N GLY A 32 0.52 -13.74 -1.15
CA GLY A 32 0.06 -12.36 -1.31
C GLY A 32 0.93 -11.50 -2.23
N PHE A 33 1.74 -12.10 -3.10
CA PHE A 33 2.50 -11.37 -4.12
C PHE A 33 1.71 -11.25 -5.44
N ASN A 34 2.21 -10.39 -6.34
CA ASN A 34 1.64 -10.15 -7.67
C ASN A 34 2.55 -10.70 -8.79
N PRO A 35 2.67 -12.03 -8.97
CA PRO A 35 3.42 -12.62 -10.06
C PRO A 35 2.74 -12.40 -11.42
N TRP A 36 3.56 -12.29 -12.48
CA TRP A 36 3.13 -12.18 -13.87
C TRP A 36 3.76 -13.29 -14.71
N LEU A 37 2.95 -13.96 -15.55
CA LEU A 37 3.38 -15.10 -16.36
C LEU A 37 2.82 -15.03 -17.79
N ASP A 38 3.72 -15.05 -18.78
CA ASP A 38 3.53 -14.91 -20.23
C ASP A 38 2.25 -15.53 -20.83
N LYS A 39 1.88 -16.77 -20.45
CA LYS A 39 0.77 -17.51 -21.06
C LYS A 39 -0.53 -17.50 -20.25
N MET A 40 -0.55 -16.83 -19.10
CA MET A 40 -1.76 -16.66 -18.29
C MET A 40 -2.35 -15.25 -18.46
N ASP A 41 -1.50 -14.25 -18.73
CA ASP A 41 -1.88 -12.83 -18.68
C ASP A 41 -1.96 -12.14 -20.06
N LEU A 42 -1.67 -12.86 -21.16
CA LEU A 42 -1.79 -12.34 -22.52
C LEU A 42 -3.16 -12.65 -23.13
N LEU A 43 -3.86 -11.60 -23.57
CA LEU A 43 -5.11 -11.73 -24.32
C LEU A 43 -4.83 -12.17 -25.77
N PRO A 44 -5.67 -13.04 -26.36
CA PRO A 44 -5.56 -13.37 -27.78
C PRO A 44 -5.54 -12.11 -28.66
N GLY A 45 -4.49 -11.95 -29.49
CA GLY A 45 -4.32 -10.81 -30.40
C GLY A 45 -3.28 -9.76 -30.01
N GLN A 46 -2.68 -9.83 -28.81
CA GLN A 46 -1.61 -8.93 -28.41
C GLN A 46 -0.25 -9.28 -29.05
N LYS A 47 0.56 -8.26 -29.36
CA LYS A 47 1.95 -8.44 -29.82
C LYS A 47 2.84 -8.85 -28.65
N TRP A 48 3.08 -10.14 -28.55
CA TRP A 48 3.88 -10.80 -27.50
C TRP A 48 5.22 -10.12 -27.18
N ASP A 49 5.98 -9.67 -28.19
CA ASP A 49 7.28 -9.00 -27.97
C ASP A 49 7.18 -7.65 -27.23
N GLY A 50 6.11 -6.89 -27.49
CA GLY A 50 5.91 -5.56 -26.88
C GLY A 50 5.40 -5.67 -25.45
N GLU A 51 4.55 -6.63 -25.17
CA GLU A 51 3.98 -6.86 -23.84
C GLU A 51 5.02 -7.41 -22.86
N ILE A 52 5.93 -8.29 -23.30
CA ILE A 52 7.03 -8.79 -22.44
C ILE A 52 7.94 -7.63 -22.02
N ARG A 53 8.39 -6.78 -22.97
CA ARG A 53 9.22 -5.62 -22.65
C ARG A 53 8.50 -4.64 -21.72
N ARG A 54 7.19 -4.44 -21.94
CA ARG A 54 6.37 -3.59 -21.07
C ARG A 54 6.25 -4.18 -19.67
N ALA A 55 5.93 -5.47 -19.55
CA ALA A 55 5.83 -6.14 -18.27
C ALA A 55 7.16 -6.10 -17.51
N LEU A 56 8.29 -6.34 -18.18
CA LEU A 56 9.62 -6.21 -17.58
C LEU A 56 9.89 -4.80 -17.06
N LYS A 57 9.63 -3.75 -17.86
CA LYS A 57 9.85 -2.35 -17.45
C LYS A 57 8.97 -1.88 -16.30
N HIS A 58 7.82 -2.51 -16.10
CA HIS A 58 6.89 -2.19 -15.02
C HIS A 58 6.96 -3.18 -13.85
N SER A 59 7.85 -4.17 -13.90
CA SER A 59 8.06 -5.09 -12.78
C SER A 59 9.13 -4.57 -11.85
N ARG A 60 8.92 -4.73 -10.54
CA ARG A 60 9.92 -4.43 -9.52
C ARG A 60 10.87 -5.60 -9.28
N PHE A 61 10.36 -6.82 -9.49
CA PHE A 61 11.15 -8.04 -9.38
C PHE A 61 11.14 -8.82 -10.68
N ILE A 62 12.27 -9.45 -11.00
CA ILE A 62 12.36 -10.47 -12.04
C ILE A 62 12.94 -11.73 -11.41
N ILE A 63 12.14 -12.80 -11.38
CA ILE A 63 12.63 -14.14 -11.02
C ILE A 63 13.04 -14.84 -12.30
N ILE A 64 14.33 -15.22 -12.39
CA ILE A 64 14.89 -15.90 -13.56
C ILE A 64 15.10 -17.37 -13.20
N PHE A 65 14.35 -18.25 -13.84
CA PHE A 65 14.40 -19.69 -13.60
C PHE A 65 15.44 -20.38 -14.49
N PHE A 66 16.39 -21.06 -13.85
CA PHE A 66 17.41 -21.89 -14.48
C PHE A 66 17.11 -23.38 -14.29
N SER A 67 17.14 -24.11 -15.38
CA SER A 67 17.03 -25.57 -15.50
C SER A 67 18.08 -26.10 -16.48
N LYS A 68 18.25 -27.43 -16.58
CA LYS A 68 19.09 -28.02 -17.63
C LYS A 68 18.59 -27.64 -19.02
N PHE A 69 17.29 -27.42 -19.22
CA PHE A 69 16.73 -26.96 -20.49
C PHE A 69 17.16 -25.53 -20.81
N SER A 70 17.09 -24.63 -19.84
CA SER A 70 17.46 -23.22 -20.02
C SER A 70 18.96 -23.00 -20.30
N VAL A 71 19.84 -23.91 -19.85
CA VAL A 71 21.31 -23.71 -19.89
C VAL A 71 22.05 -24.57 -20.93
N SER A 72 21.43 -25.62 -21.49
CA SER A 72 22.16 -26.67 -22.24
C SER A 72 22.39 -26.42 -23.73
N LYS A 73 21.75 -25.43 -24.37
CA LYS A 73 21.85 -25.26 -25.83
C LYS A 73 22.73 -24.08 -26.25
N ARG A 74 23.94 -24.39 -26.75
CA ARG A 74 24.74 -23.47 -27.57
C ARG A 74 23.90 -23.01 -28.76
N GLY A 75 23.39 -21.78 -28.72
CA GLY A 75 22.70 -21.13 -29.84
C GLY A 75 21.16 -21.05 -29.76
N TYR A 76 20.52 -21.44 -28.66
CA TYR A 76 19.08 -21.18 -28.47
C TYR A 76 18.79 -20.73 -27.05
N VAL A 77 19.10 -19.46 -26.79
CA VAL A 77 18.32 -18.73 -25.80
C VAL A 77 16.93 -18.57 -26.43
N GLN A 78 15.90 -19.17 -25.84
CA GLN A 78 14.52 -18.93 -26.29
C GLN A 78 14.29 -17.43 -26.40
N ARG A 79 13.55 -16.99 -27.42
CA ARG A 79 13.37 -15.56 -27.71
C ARG A 79 12.92 -14.78 -26.48
N GLU A 80 12.07 -15.35 -25.62
CA GLU A 80 11.64 -14.77 -24.33
C GLU A 80 12.79 -14.55 -23.35
N PHE A 81 13.57 -15.60 -23.10
CA PHE A 81 14.70 -15.52 -22.18
C PHE A 81 15.75 -14.54 -22.72
N LYS A 82 15.98 -14.51 -24.04
CA LYS A 82 16.90 -13.57 -24.66
C LYS A 82 16.39 -12.14 -24.54
N LEU A 83 15.11 -11.91 -24.82
CA LEU A 83 14.48 -10.61 -24.68
C LEU A 83 14.51 -10.11 -23.24
N ALA A 84 14.39 -11.01 -22.25
CA ALA A 84 14.54 -10.66 -20.84
C ALA A 84 15.98 -10.28 -20.49
N LEU A 85 16.98 -11.04 -20.98
CA LEU A 85 18.39 -10.68 -20.81
C LEU A 85 18.75 -9.36 -21.47
N ASP A 86 18.37 -9.17 -22.74
CA ASP A 86 18.60 -7.93 -23.48
C ASP A 86 17.92 -6.74 -22.78
N ALA A 87 16.72 -6.94 -22.21
CA ALA A 87 16.02 -5.90 -21.47
C ALA A 87 16.70 -5.56 -20.13
N LEU A 88 17.26 -6.55 -19.43
CA LEU A 88 18.01 -6.34 -18.20
C LEU A 88 19.26 -5.50 -18.42
N GLU A 89 19.94 -5.64 -19.56
CA GLU A 89 21.07 -4.77 -19.94
C GLU A 89 20.65 -3.29 -20.16
N GLU A 90 19.39 -3.05 -20.51
CA GLU A 90 18.84 -1.69 -20.71
C GLU A 90 18.32 -1.04 -19.42
N ILE A 91 18.20 -1.80 -18.31
CA ILE A 91 17.62 -1.36 -17.05
C ILE A 91 18.75 -0.93 -16.08
N PRO A 92 18.69 0.27 -15.46
CA PRO A 92 19.59 0.66 -14.38
C PRO A 92 19.62 -0.36 -13.22
N GLU A 93 20.80 -0.64 -12.68
CA GLU A 93 20.99 -1.65 -11.61
C GLU A 93 20.16 -1.38 -10.34
N ASP A 94 19.76 -0.13 -10.10
CA ASP A 94 18.95 0.31 -8.97
C ASP A 94 17.43 0.25 -9.21
N GLN A 95 16.99 -0.06 -10.44
CA GLN A 95 15.58 0.02 -10.82
C GLN A 95 14.81 -1.31 -10.69
N ILE A 96 15.45 -2.45 -10.94
CA ILE A 96 14.77 -3.76 -10.92
C ILE A 96 15.62 -4.79 -10.19
N PHE A 97 14.99 -5.50 -9.24
CA PHE A 97 15.66 -6.51 -8.44
C PHE A 97 15.58 -7.89 -9.10
N VAL A 98 16.73 -8.44 -9.50
CA VAL A 98 16.83 -9.74 -10.18
C VAL A 98 17.09 -10.86 -9.17
N ILE A 99 16.29 -11.92 -9.23
CA ILE A 99 16.39 -13.10 -8.36
C ILE A 99 16.66 -14.35 -9.22
N PRO A 100 17.94 -14.75 -9.40
CA PRO A 100 18.30 -16.01 -10.03
C PRO A 100 17.84 -17.21 -9.20
N VAL A 101 17.10 -18.15 -9.80
CA VAL A 101 16.64 -19.37 -9.11
C VAL A 101 16.90 -20.61 -9.95
N ARG A 102 17.32 -21.72 -9.34
CA ARG A 102 17.47 -23.01 -10.02
C ARG A 102 16.30 -23.94 -9.68
N LEU A 103 15.67 -24.47 -10.71
CA LEU A 103 14.61 -25.48 -10.61
C LEU A 103 15.17 -26.89 -10.37
N GLU A 104 16.38 -27.13 -10.84
CA GLU A 104 17.16 -28.35 -10.64
C GLU A 104 18.66 -28.01 -10.68
N ASP A 105 19.51 -28.95 -10.26
CA ASP A 105 20.95 -28.74 -10.33
C ASP A 105 21.43 -28.53 -11.78
N CYS A 106 21.87 -27.30 -12.05
CA CYS A 106 22.33 -26.83 -13.35
C CYS A 106 23.37 -25.69 -13.18
N ARG A 107 24.12 -25.41 -14.25
CA ARG A 107 25.14 -24.34 -14.24
C ARG A 107 24.52 -22.97 -14.46
N ILE A 108 24.81 -22.01 -13.59
CA ILE A 108 24.41 -20.62 -13.78
C ILE A 108 25.20 -19.99 -14.94
N PRO A 109 24.54 -19.33 -15.92
CA PRO A 109 25.23 -18.62 -17.00
C PRO A 109 26.17 -17.52 -16.49
N GLU A 110 27.22 -17.24 -17.26
CA GLU A 110 28.29 -16.31 -16.86
C GLU A 110 27.78 -14.92 -16.46
N ALA A 111 26.76 -14.42 -17.19
CA ALA A 111 26.10 -13.15 -16.91
C ALA A 111 25.51 -13.04 -15.49
N PHE A 112 25.20 -14.16 -14.81
CA PHE A 112 24.60 -14.17 -13.48
C PHE A 112 25.55 -14.68 -12.39
N ARG A 113 26.80 -15.00 -12.72
CA ARG A 113 27.75 -15.58 -11.74
C ARG A 113 28.11 -14.63 -10.59
N HIS A 114 27.89 -13.32 -10.78
CA HIS A 114 28.15 -12.29 -9.78
C HIS A 114 26.93 -12.02 -8.88
N ILE A 115 25.79 -12.68 -9.13
CA ILE A 115 24.55 -12.54 -8.36
C ILE A 115 24.32 -13.84 -7.58
N HIS A 116 23.93 -13.71 -6.31
CA HIS A 116 23.56 -14.87 -5.51
C HIS A 116 22.28 -15.51 -6.06
N TYR A 117 22.23 -16.84 -6.13
CA TYR A 117 21.07 -17.59 -6.61
C TYR A 117 20.42 -18.40 -5.48
N VAL A 118 19.20 -18.87 -5.73
CA VAL A 118 18.44 -19.73 -4.81
C VAL A 118 18.12 -21.06 -5.47
N ASP A 119 18.32 -22.17 -4.75
CA ASP A 119 17.95 -23.51 -5.22
C ASP A 119 16.55 -23.88 -4.74
N LEU A 120 15.58 -23.90 -5.66
CA LEU A 120 14.17 -24.19 -5.31
C LEU A 120 13.92 -25.67 -5.02
N PHE A 121 14.84 -26.55 -5.41
CA PHE A 121 14.79 -27.98 -5.14
C PHE A 121 15.35 -28.35 -3.76
N GLU A 122 15.95 -27.41 -3.03
CA GLU A 122 16.39 -27.62 -1.65
C GLU A 122 15.30 -27.24 -0.65
N GLN A 123 15.35 -27.85 0.55
CA GLN A 123 14.43 -27.53 1.63
C GLN A 123 14.59 -26.06 2.06
N GLY A 124 13.50 -25.28 2.06
CA GLY A 124 13.56 -23.86 2.39
C GLY A 124 13.83 -22.92 1.21
N GLY A 125 14.04 -23.46 -0.01
CA GLY A 125 14.38 -22.65 -1.18
C GLY A 125 13.31 -21.62 -1.54
N PHE A 126 12.03 -22.00 -1.47
CA PHE A 126 10.93 -21.06 -1.75
C PHE A 126 10.82 -19.96 -0.67
N GLU A 127 11.03 -20.33 0.59
CA GLU A 127 11.01 -19.40 1.72
C GLU A 127 12.13 -18.36 1.62
N LEU A 128 13.30 -18.72 1.07
CA LEU A 128 14.36 -17.76 0.77
C LEU A 128 13.94 -16.76 -0.31
N VAL A 129 13.25 -17.21 -1.37
CA VAL A 129 12.71 -16.31 -2.40
C VAL A 129 11.72 -15.31 -1.78
N VAL A 130 10.78 -15.80 -0.96
CA VAL A 130 9.82 -14.95 -0.23
C VAL A 130 10.56 -13.93 0.63
N LYS A 131 11.54 -14.37 1.43
CA LYS A 131 12.32 -13.50 2.31
C LYS A 131 13.05 -12.39 1.56
N VAL A 132 13.63 -12.70 0.39
CA VAL A 132 14.31 -11.71 -0.45
C VAL A 132 13.31 -10.68 -0.96
N ILE A 133 12.17 -11.12 -1.50
CA ILE A 133 11.13 -10.22 -1.99
C ILE A 133 10.62 -9.33 -0.84
N GLU A 134 10.37 -9.89 0.35
CA GLU A 134 9.91 -9.13 1.51
C GLU A 134 10.94 -8.12 2.03
N ALA A 135 12.23 -8.49 2.04
CA ALA A 135 13.30 -7.57 2.44
C ALA A 135 13.37 -6.36 1.50
N GLU A 136 13.22 -6.58 0.21
CA GLU A 136 13.24 -5.54 -0.83
C GLU A 136 11.95 -4.74 -0.93
N LEU A 137 10.79 -5.37 -0.65
CA LEU A 137 9.52 -4.65 -0.50
C LEU A 137 9.51 -3.77 0.76
N GLY A 138 10.35 -4.08 1.75
CA GLY A 138 10.29 -3.50 3.08
C GLY A 138 9.10 -4.05 3.88
N PRO A 139 8.90 -3.59 5.13
CA PRO A 139 7.74 -3.98 5.92
C PRO A 139 6.45 -3.59 5.17
N ARG A 140 5.76 -4.59 4.62
CA ARG A 140 4.38 -4.46 4.13
C ARG A 140 3.56 -3.78 5.21
N ASN A 141 2.72 -2.81 4.82
CA ASN A 141 1.87 -2.04 5.74
C ASN A 141 2.61 -1.01 6.60
N GLN A 142 3.73 -0.44 6.14
CA GLN A 142 4.38 0.70 6.79
C GLN A 142 4.92 1.71 5.77
N PHE A 143 5.01 2.96 6.19
CA PHE A 143 5.58 4.07 5.44
C PHE A 143 6.42 4.93 6.38
N THR A 144 7.68 5.17 6.03
CA THR A 144 8.54 6.12 6.75
C THR A 144 8.53 7.45 6.03
N ASP A 145 8.10 8.49 6.72
CA ASP A 145 8.08 9.84 6.19
C ASP A 145 9.51 10.38 6.06
N PRO A 146 10.00 10.69 4.85
CA PRO A 146 11.38 11.14 4.67
C PRO A 146 11.64 12.53 5.24
N ARG A 147 10.60 13.28 5.64
CA ARG A 147 10.72 14.65 6.15
C ARG A 147 11.12 14.69 7.62
N ASP A 148 10.69 13.71 8.41
CA ASP A 148 10.93 13.65 9.87
C ASP A 148 11.41 12.27 10.38
N GLY A 149 11.45 11.25 9.51
CA GLY A 149 11.84 9.89 9.86
C GLY A 149 10.78 9.10 10.63
N GLN A 150 9.57 9.64 10.81
CA GLN A 150 8.49 8.94 11.49
C GLN A 150 7.95 7.80 10.61
N THR A 151 7.95 6.59 11.15
CA THR A 151 7.29 5.44 10.52
C THR A 151 5.84 5.34 10.96
N TYR A 152 4.94 5.17 10.00
CA TYR A 152 3.51 4.97 10.17
C TYR A 152 3.12 3.61 9.62
N LYS A 153 2.27 2.88 10.33
CA LYS A 153 1.57 1.74 9.74
C LYS A 153 0.60 2.22 8.66
N THR A 154 0.38 1.37 7.67
CA THR A 154 -0.55 1.57 6.57
C THR A 154 -1.46 0.35 6.42
N VAL A 155 -2.52 0.47 5.64
CA VAL A 155 -3.44 -0.62 5.35
C VAL A 155 -4.09 -0.44 3.99
N GLU A 156 -4.25 -1.54 3.25
CA GLU A 156 -5.00 -1.54 2.00
C GLU A 156 -6.50 -1.68 2.27
N LEU A 157 -7.28 -0.66 1.90
CA LEU A 157 -8.73 -0.67 2.00
C LEU A 157 -9.35 -0.12 0.71
N MET A 158 -10.16 -0.96 0.07
CA MET A 158 -10.88 -0.63 -1.16
C MET A 158 -9.95 -0.20 -2.31
N GLY A 159 -8.80 -0.87 -2.43
CA GLY A 159 -7.81 -0.60 -3.49
C GLY A 159 -7.05 0.70 -3.32
N LYS A 160 -6.95 1.21 -2.08
CA LYS A 160 -6.16 2.38 -1.72
C LYS A 160 -5.38 2.11 -0.44
N THR A 161 -4.20 2.70 -0.34
CA THR A 161 -3.38 2.62 0.86
C THR A 161 -3.74 3.75 1.84
N TRP A 162 -4.24 3.40 3.01
CA TRP A 162 -4.53 4.35 4.09
C TRP A 162 -3.47 4.29 5.17
N MET A 163 -3.17 5.42 5.82
CA MET A 163 -2.43 5.38 7.09
C MET A 163 -3.29 4.73 8.19
N ALA A 164 -2.74 3.71 8.83
CA ALA A 164 -3.32 3.00 9.96
C ALA A 164 -3.01 3.68 11.31
N GLU A 165 -2.20 4.74 11.30
CA GLU A 165 -1.93 5.62 12.44
C GLU A 165 -2.26 7.08 12.07
N ASN A 166 -2.58 7.89 13.07
CA ASN A 166 -2.81 9.32 12.84
C ASN A 166 -1.49 10.01 12.47
N LEU A 167 -1.55 10.94 11.52
CA LEU A 167 -0.37 11.71 11.13
C LEU A 167 0.19 12.50 12.33
N ASN A 168 1.51 12.57 12.45
CA ASN A 168 2.22 13.24 13.53
C ASN A 168 3.28 14.25 13.05
N PHE A 169 3.20 14.67 11.79
CA PHE A 169 4.13 15.61 11.17
C PHE A 169 3.93 17.04 11.70
N ASP A 170 5.01 17.71 12.10
CA ASP A 170 4.97 19.11 12.54
C ASP A 170 5.03 20.06 11.32
N VAL A 171 3.91 20.75 11.06
CA VAL A 171 3.81 21.74 9.96
C VAL A 171 4.13 23.17 10.43
N GLY A 172 4.59 23.34 11.67
CA GLY A 172 4.74 24.63 12.32
C GLY A 172 3.41 25.10 12.91
N GLU A 173 2.75 26.07 12.27
CA GLU A 173 1.53 26.66 12.80
C GLU A 173 0.27 25.86 12.49
N GLY A 174 -0.70 25.91 13.41
CA GLY A 174 -2.00 25.27 13.25
C GLY A 174 -2.00 23.76 13.48
N CYS A 175 -1.02 23.25 14.25
CA CYS A 175 -0.99 21.87 14.70
C CYS A 175 -0.57 21.74 16.17
N TRP A 176 -1.13 20.77 16.87
CA TRP A 176 -0.93 20.57 18.32
C TRP A 176 -0.95 19.10 18.68
N PHE A 177 -0.28 18.74 19.77
CA PHE A 177 -0.64 17.53 20.50
C PHE A 177 -1.89 17.79 21.34
N TYR A 178 -2.69 16.77 21.62
CA TYR A 178 -3.80 16.92 22.55
C TYR A 178 -3.27 17.34 23.94
N ASP A 179 -3.88 18.35 24.56
CA ASP A 179 -3.42 18.98 25.81
C ASP A 179 -1.97 19.51 25.77
N ASP A 180 -1.42 19.73 24.58
CA ASP A 180 -0.03 20.11 24.37
C ASP A 180 0.98 19.12 25.02
N ASP A 181 0.56 17.87 25.26
CA ASP A 181 1.38 16.81 25.86
C ASP A 181 2.01 15.91 24.77
N PRO A 182 3.36 15.84 24.67
CA PRO A 182 4.04 14.94 23.76
C PRO A 182 3.63 13.47 23.86
N LYS A 183 3.23 12.98 25.05
CA LYS A 183 2.74 11.60 25.23
C LYS A 183 1.44 11.35 24.47
N ASN A 184 0.59 12.37 24.35
CA ASN A 184 -0.59 12.28 23.51
C ASN A 184 -0.21 12.30 22.03
N GLY A 185 0.84 13.02 21.65
CA GLY A 185 1.42 12.97 20.30
C GLY A 185 1.89 11.58 19.89
N GLU A 186 2.62 10.89 20.77
CA GLU A 186 3.08 9.50 20.53
C GLU A 186 1.92 8.52 20.33
N LYS A 187 0.82 8.72 21.04
CA LYS A 187 -0.32 7.79 21.04
C LYS A 187 -1.38 8.10 19.98
N TYR A 188 -1.68 9.39 19.78
CA TYR A 188 -2.84 9.85 19.01
C TYR A 188 -2.44 10.71 17.80
N GLY A 189 -1.15 11.00 17.62
CA GLY A 189 -0.67 11.94 16.60
C GLY A 189 -1.06 13.39 16.92
N ARG A 190 -0.95 14.26 15.92
CA ARG A 190 -1.30 15.67 16.03
C ARG A 190 -2.75 15.94 15.61
N LEU A 191 -3.26 17.03 16.14
CA LEU A 191 -4.47 17.71 15.68
C LEU A 191 -4.05 18.86 14.77
N TYR A 192 -4.75 19.03 13.65
CA TYR A 192 -4.44 20.04 12.65
C TYR A 192 -5.67 20.90 12.38
N THR A 193 -5.47 22.19 12.17
CA THR A 193 -6.45 23.01 11.42
C THR A 193 -6.61 22.47 10.00
N TRP A 194 -7.70 22.80 9.33
CA TRP A 194 -7.94 22.27 7.98
C TRP A 194 -6.89 22.75 6.97
N GLU A 195 -6.41 23.99 7.10
CA GLU A 195 -5.33 24.53 6.26
C GLU A 195 -3.98 23.85 6.53
N ALA A 196 -3.69 23.53 7.78
CA ALA A 196 -2.52 22.74 8.17
C ALA A 196 -2.62 21.31 7.64
N ALA A 197 -3.78 20.66 7.79
CA ALA A 197 -4.04 19.29 7.34
C ALA A 197 -3.78 19.10 5.85
N LYS A 198 -4.19 20.06 5.00
CA LYS A 198 -3.95 20.02 3.54
C LYS A 198 -2.46 20.03 3.16
N LYS A 199 -1.59 20.51 4.04
CA LYS A 199 -0.13 20.58 3.83
C LYS A 199 0.63 19.48 4.58
N ALA A 200 -0.04 18.77 5.48
CA ALA A 200 0.62 17.88 6.43
C ALA A 200 1.04 16.56 5.80
N CYS A 201 0.25 15.99 4.87
CA CYS A 201 0.57 14.71 4.27
C CYS A 201 1.89 14.73 3.46
N PRO A 202 2.69 13.64 3.50
CA PRO A 202 3.98 13.56 2.81
C PRO A 202 3.85 13.51 1.29
N PRO A 203 4.95 13.73 0.54
CA PRO A 203 4.95 13.57 -0.91
C PRO A 203 4.41 12.19 -1.34
N GLY A 204 3.52 12.18 -2.33
CA GLY A 204 2.83 10.96 -2.78
C GLY A 204 1.64 10.54 -1.91
N TRP A 205 1.41 11.21 -0.78
CA TRP A 205 0.26 11.03 0.09
C TRP A 205 -0.58 12.30 0.12
N ARG A 206 -1.89 12.15 0.36
CA ARG A 206 -2.81 13.28 0.43
C ARG A 206 -3.90 13.05 1.47
N LEU A 207 -4.58 14.12 1.85
CA LEU A 207 -5.78 14.01 2.67
C LEU A 207 -6.91 13.36 1.82
N PRO A 208 -7.68 12.41 2.36
CA PRO A 208 -8.78 11.76 1.63
C PRO A 208 -9.88 12.77 1.33
N THR A 209 -10.50 12.65 0.17
CA THR A 209 -11.68 13.45 -0.17
C THR A 209 -12.92 12.94 0.54
N ASP A 210 -13.98 13.75 0.55
CA ASP A 210 -15.29 13.35 1.04
C ASP A 210 -15.85 12.13 0.27
N GLY A 211 -15.58 12.05 -1.04
CA GLY A 211 -15.95 10.90 -1.86
C GLY A 211 -15.31 9.61 -1.36
N GLU A 212 -14.01 9.63 -1.09
CA GLU A 212 -13.24 8.45 -0.68
C GLU A 212 -13.58 7.97 0.73
N TRP A 213 -13.81 8.90 1.65
CA TRP A 213 -14.33 8.54 2.96
C TRP A 213 -15.73 7.91 2.87
N LYS A 214 -16.64 8.48 2.07
CA LYS A 214 -17.98 7.91 1.88
C LYS A 214 -17.91 6.53 1.23
N GLU A 215 -17.05 6.33 0.24
CA GLU A 215 -16.83 5.05 -0.41
C GLU A 215 -16.36 3.99 0.59
N MET A 216 -15.30 4.30 1.35
CA MET A 216 -14.77 3.40 2.39
C MET A 216 -15.85 3.06 3.43
N LEU A 217 -16.57 4.06 3.96
CA LEU A 217 -17.57 3.82 5.00
C LEU A 217 -18.74 3.00 4.48
N THR A 218 -19.21 3.29 3.26
CA THR A 218 -20.34 2.56 2.64
C THR A 218 -19.98 1.10 2.36
N SER A 219 -18.73 0.79 2.00
CA SER A 219 -18.32 -0.59 1.73
C SER A 219 -18.23 -1.46 2.98
N VAL A 220 -17.96 -0.86 4.15
CA VAL A 220 -17.78 -1.60 5.42
C VAL A 220 -18.99 -1.58 6.34
N GLY A 221 -19.95 -0.68 6.11
CA GLY A 221 -21.21 -0.69 6.85
C GLY A 221 -22.09 0.51 6.59
N GLY A 222 -21.54 1.72 6.63
CA GLY A 222 -22.30 2.94 6.52
C GLY A 222 -21.82 4.08 7.40
N TYR A 223 -22.57 5.18 7.41
CA TYR A 223 -22.36 6.34 8.28
C TYR A 223 -23.68 7.11 8.48
N PHE A 224 -23.78 7.86 9.58
CA PHE A 224 -24.87 8.80 9.79
C PHE A 224 -24.48 10.13 9.13
N ASP A 225 -25.25 10.57 8.14
CA ASP A 225 -25.05 11.89 7.55
C ASP A 225 -25.77 12.94 8.39
N SER A 226 -25.01 13.81 9.04
CA SER A 226 -25.56 14.83 9.94
C SER A 226 -26.19 16.00 9.19
N ALA A 227 -25.75 16.28 7.96
CA ALA A 227 -26.32 17.34 7.14
C ALA A 227 -27.70 16.92 6.59
N GLU A 228 -27.84 15.65 6.20
CA GLU A 228 -29.09 15.10 5.69
C GLU A 228 -29.96 14.44 6.78
N ARG A 229 -29.42 14.29 7.99
CA ARG A 229 -30.06 13.66 9.16
C ARG A 229 -30.57 12.25 8.88
N LYS A 230 -29.77 11.43 8.18
CA LYS A 230 -30.16 10.06 7.80
C LYS A 230 -28.99 9.08 7.89
N ASN A 231 -29.33 7.81 8.08
CA ASN A 231 -28.36 6.71 7.94
C ASN A 231 -28.14 6.39 6.47
N ILE A 232 -26.88 6.26 6.07
CA ILE A 232 -26.47 5.53 4.87
C ILE A 232 -25.94 4.18 5.35
N GLY A 233 -26.67 3.09 5.09
CA GLY A 233 -26.31 1.76 5.61
C GLY A 233 -26.47 1.62 7.13
N ASP A 234 -25.56 0.86 7.75
CA ASP A 234 -25.44 0.66 9.20
C ASP A 234 -24.14 1.34 9.74
N PRO A 235 -24.25 2.54 10.32
CA PRO A 235 -23.11 3.30 10.84
C PRO A 235 -22.37 2.61 11.99
N LYS A 236 -23.02 1.70 12.73
CA LYS A 236 -22.40 0.98 13.85
C LYS A 236 -21.47 -0.12 13.35
N LYS A 237 -21.89 -0.82 12.30
CA LYS A 237 -21.05 -1.85 11.66
C LYS A 237 -19.73 -1.27 11.14
N ALA A 238 -19.78 -0.08 10.53
CA ALA A 238 -18.57 0.60 10.07
C ALA A 238 -17.66 1.00 11.24
N TYR A 239 -18.23 1.52 12.32
CA TYR A 239 -17.47 1.87 13.54
C TYR A 239 -16.74 0.65 14.10
N GLU A 240 -17.44 -0.47 14.27
CA GLU A 240 -16.87 -1.70 14.83
C GLU A 240 -15.75 -2.29 13.96
N PHE A 241 -15.87 -2.15 12.64
CA PHE A 241 -14.85 -2.63 11.72
C PHE A 241 -13.58 -1.77 11.72
N LEU A 242 -13.73 -0.44 11.82
CA LEU A 242 -12.64 0.52 11.58
C LEU A 242 -11.91 1.02 12.84
N ILE A 243 -12.51 0.91 14.02
CA ILE A 243 -11.90 1.36 15.29
C ILE A 243 -10.67 0.51 15.68
N GLY A 244 -9.79 1.00 16.56
CA GLY A 244 -8.53 0.36 17.00
C GLY A 244 -8.57 -1.08 17.53
N ASN A 245 -9.74 -1.65 17.80
CA ASN A 245 -9.92 -3.08 18.14
C ASN A 245 -10.76 -3.85 17.10
N GLY A 246 -11.01 -3.24 15.94
CA GLY A 246 -11.66 -3.86 14.80
C GLY A 246 -10.67 -4.66 13.94
N ASN A 247 -11.20 -5.44 13.00
CA ASN A 247 -10.42 -6.34 12.15
C ASN A 247 -9.94 -5.71 10.82
N SER A 248 -10.14 -4.41 10.61
CA SER A 248 -9.78 -3.75 9.36
C SER A 248 -8.31 -3.40 9.23
N GLY A 249 -7.60 -3.20 10.35
CA GLY A 249 -6.27 -2.59 10.35
C GLY A 249 -6.27 -1.07 10.17
N PHE A 250 -7.41 -0.41 9.96
CA PHE A 250 -7.50 1.06 9.88
C PHE A 250 -7.18 1.73 11.21
N ASN A 251 -7.60 1.12 12.31
CA ASN A 251 -7.31 1.53 13.68
C ASN A 251 -7.65 3.01 13.97
N ALA A 252 -8.88 3.44 13.70
CA ALA A 252 -9.34 4.76 14.15
C ALA A 252 -9.20 4.87 15.69
N LEU A 253 -8.60 5.96 16.14
CA LEU A 253 -8.33 6.22 17.55
C LEU A 253 -9.25 7.31 18.10
N PRO A 254 -9.66 7.22 19.38
CA PRO A 254 -10.40 8.27 20.05
C PRO A 254 -9.45 9.39 20.54
N GLY A 255 -8.78 10.05 19.60
CA GLY A 255 -7.76 11.09 19.87
C GLY A 255 -8.32 12.47 20.21
N GLY A 256 -9.64 12.62 20.26
CA GLY A 256 -10.29 13.89 20.56
C GLY A 256 -10.22 14.93 19.43
N GLY A 257 -10.29 16.19 19.81
CA GLY A 257 -10.15 17.36 18.94
C GLY A 257 -9.90 18.63 19.75
N ARG A 258 -9.63 19.73 19.05
CA ARG A 258 -9.36 21.05 19.64
C ARG A 258 -10.34 22.07 19.08
N GLY A 259 -11.05 22.79 19.93
CA GLY A 259 -11.93 23.89 19.54
C GLY A 259 -11.15 25.09 18.98
N SER A 260 -11.87 26.01 18.35
CA SER A 260 -11.30 27.27 17.85
C SER A 260 -10.92 28.24 18.97
N ASP A 261 -11.53 28.10 20.14
CA ASP A 261 -11.16 28.73 21.42
C ASP A 261 -9.89 28.14 22.04
N GLY A 262 -9.47 26.97 21.56
CA GLY A 262 -8.29 26.25 22.01
C GLY A 262 -8.53 25.19 23.06
N GLU A 263 -9.79 24.97 23.46
CA GLU A 263 -10.16 23.92 24.41
C GLU A 263 -10.05 22.53 23.75
N TYR A 264 -9.52 21.57 24.49
CA TYR A 264 -9.40 20.19 24.04
C TYR A 264 -10.61 19.36 24.49
N LEU A 265 -11.15 18.53 23.59
CA LEU A 265 -12.42 17.83 23.80
C LEU A 265 -12.34 16.37 23.32
N TYR A 266 -13.17 15.51 23.90
CA TYR A 266 -13.46 14.14 23.42
C TYR A 266 -12.32 13.11 23.47
N LEU A 267 -11.18 13.37 24.13
CA LEU A 267 -10.13 12.35 24.31
C LEU A 267 -10.70 11.09 24.96
N GLY A 268 -10.36 9.93 24.39
CA GLY A 268 -10.86 8.63 24.85
C GLY A 268 -12.34 8.36 24.54
N ARG A 269 -13.11 9.39 24.15
CA ARG A 269 -14.54 9.27 23.80
C ARG A 269 -14.76 9.17 22.30
N GLY A 270 -14.00 9.89 21.47
CA GLY A 270 -14.16 9.84 20.02
C GLY A 270 -12.99 10.48 19.29
N GLY A 271 -12.94 10.26 17.97
CA GLY A 271 -11.88 10.77 17.10
C GLY A 271 -12.47 11.44 15.87
N SER A 272 -12.02 12.66 15.59
CA SER A 272 -12.44 13.45 14.43
C SER A 272 -11.34 13.47 13.38
N TYR A 273 -11.74 13.33 12.12
CA TYR A 273 -10.83 13.24 10.97
C TYR A 273 -11.24 14.21 9.88
N TRP A 274 -10.27 14.95 9.35
CA TRP A 274 -10.51 15.85 8.22
C TRP A 274 -10.69 15.13 6.89
N SER A 275 -11.59 15.66 6.07
CA SER A 275 -11.62 15.47 4.63
C SER A 275 -10.89 16.61 3.92
N ALA A 276 -10.30 16.35 2.75
CA ALA A 276 -9.77 17.39 1.85
C ALA A 276 -10.86 18.25 1.20
N THR A 277 -12.13 17.91 1.38
CA THR A 277 -13.25 18.58 0.72
C THR A 277 -13.89 19.63 1.64
N GLY A 278 -13.97 20.87 1.17
CA GLY A 278 -14.75 21.93 1.84
C GLY A 278 -16.26 21.66 1.79
N SER A 279 -17.01 22.09 2.82
CA SER A 279 -18.47 22.01 2.86
C SER A 279 -19.16 23.36 2.62
N GLY A 280 -18.40 24.46 2.69
CA GLY A 280 -18.87 25.83 2.50
C GLY A 280 -17.70 26.81 2.40
N ALA A 281 -17.94 28.11 2.64
CA ALA A 281 -16.88 29.12 2.61
C ALA A 281 -15.87 28.92 3.75
N ASP A 282 -16.36 28.66 4.96
CA ASP A 282 -15.55 28.62 6.19
C ASP A 282 -15.44 27.23 6.83
N ASP A 283 -16.15 26.25 6.27
CA ASP A 283 -16.28 24.90 6.82
C ASP A 283 -15.69 23.83 5.87
N ALA A 284 -15.36 22.69 6.46
CA ALA A 284 -14.94 21.49 5.76
C ALA A 284 -15.59 20.22 6.32
N TRP A 285 -15.67 19.18 5.49
CA TRP A 285 -16.23 17.89 5.89
C TRP A 285 -15.32 17.17 6.88
N ILE A 286 -15.94 16.49 7.84
CA ILE A 286 -15.30 15.68 8.87
C ILE A 286 -16.00 14.35 9.03
N TYR A 287 -15.24 13.40 9.57
CA TYR A 287 -15.73 12.12 10.03
C TYR A 287 -15.44 11.96 11.51
N PHE A 288 -16.48 11.70 12.30
CA PHE A 288 -16.38 11.52 13.73
C PHE A 288 -16.74 10.09 14.11
N PHE A 289 -15.77 9.39 14.70
CA PHE A 289 -15.95 8.07 15.28
C PHE A 289 -16.35 8.24 16.74
N ASP A 290 -17.65 8.20 17.03
CA ASP A 290 -18.16 8.39 18.38
C ASP A 290 -18.17 7.08 19.16
N GLY A 291 -17.40 7.01 20.24
CA GLY A 291 -17.36 5.86 21.12
C GLY A 291 -18.59 5.69 22.01
N VAL A 292 -19.43 6.72 22.18
CA VAL A 292 -20.65 6.61 22.99
C VAL A 292 -21.77 5.93 22.21
N SER A 293 -22.12 6.47 21.05
CA SER A 293 -23.11 5.84 20.18
C SER A 293 -22.57 4.66 19.39
N ARG A 294 -21.24 4.47 19.39
CA ARG A 294 -20.50 3.44 18.65
C ARG A 294 -20.82 3.47 17.16
N GLN A 295 -20.83 4.67 16.58
CA GLN A 295 -21.14 4.84 15.17
C GLN A 295 -20.30 5.94 14.52
N VAL A 296 -20.19 5.90 13.20
CA VAL A 296 -19.48 6.92 12.41
C VAL A 296 -20.46 7.98 11.94
N TYR A 297 -20.12 9.25 12.19
CA TYR A 297 -20.84 10.41 11.70
C TYR A 297 -20.05 11.09 10.60
N ARG A 298 -20.75 11.48 9.53
CA ARG A 298 -20.28 12.50 8.60
C ARG A 298 -20.92 13.83 9.00
N GLY A 299 -20.12 14.88 9.07
CA GLY A 299 -20.57 16.22 9.42
C GLY A 299 -19.60 17.27 8.89
N TYR A 300 -19.76 18.52 9.29
CA TYR A 300 -18.84 19.59 8.95
C TYR A 300 -18.47 20.38 10.20
N ASN A 301 -17.34 21.08 10.13
CA ASN A 301 -16.91 21.98 11.18
C ASN A 301 -16.08 23.13 10.61
N SER A 302 -15.88 24.16 11.44
CA SER A 302 -15.07 25.32 11.08
C SER A 302 -13.64 24.89 10.79
N ARG A 303 -13.04 25.42 9.73
CA ARG A 303 -11.64 25.13 9.34
C ARG A 303 -10.59 25.50 10.41
N SER A 304 -11.00 26.26 11.42
CA SER A 304 -10.15 26.73 12.52
C SER A 304 -10.01 25.73 13.68
N VAL A 305 -10.85 24.69 13.75
CA VAL A 305 -10.72 23.64 14.79
C VAL A 305 -9.60 22.66 14.46
N GLY A 306 -9.09 21.95 15.45
CA GLY A 306 -8.03 20.96 15.30
C GLY A 306 -8.56 19.52 15.31
N PHE A 307 -8.37 18.78 14.20
CA PHE A 307 -8.71 17.36 14.09
C PHE A 307 -7.57 16.54 13.49
N SER A 308 -7.60 15.22 13.69
CA SER A 308 -6.56 14.31 13.19
C SER A 308 -6.61 14.14 11.68
N CYS A 309 -5.51 13.68 11.09
CA CYS A 309 -5.40 13.37 9.67
C CYS A 309 -5.05 11.89 9.45
N ARG A 310 -5.63 11.33 8.40
CA ARG A 310 -5.33 9.99 7.88
C ARG A 310 -4.96 10.12 6.43
N CYS A 311 -3.67 10.09 6.10
CA CYS A 311 -3.27 10.26 4.71
C CYS A 311 -3.59 9.01 3.90
N LEU A 312 -3.84 9.24 2.62
CA LEU A 312 -4.23 8.28 1.61
C LEU A 312 -3.26 8.35 0.44
N LYS A 313 -2.98 7.19 -0.14
CA LYS A 313 -2.25 7.03 -1.40
C LYS A 313 -3.08 6.15 -2.34
N ASP A 314 -3.04 6.49 -3.63
CA ASP A 314 -3.69 5.75 -4.71
C ASP A 314 -2.88 4.52 -5.14
#